data_AF-A0A924BG26-F1
#
_entry.id   AF-A0A924BG26-F1
#
_cell.length_a   1.000
_cell.length_b   1.000
_cell.length_c   1.000
_cell.angle_alpha   90.00
_cell.angle_beta   90.00
_cell.angle_gamma   90.00
#
_symmetry.space_group_name_H-M   'P 1'
#
loop_
_entity.id
_entity.type
_entity.pdbx_description
1 polymer ?
#
loop_
_entity_poly.entity_id
_entity_poly.type
_entity_poly.pdbx_seq_one_letter_code
_entity_poly.pdbx_strand_id
1 'polypeptide(L)'
;MIIAGDSNTSIFSNGCVLTNKNNEDVKIQWLGPLNSDFFIDRHPLTIKLIESFNLEPDWKILSIGTFEVFKIFHEIKAGKDKFELLNRTANLYTTIFAQLNAKGKFAWMVGMQKIKYDFYENSLAISLKKIIEYSYEEKIPLIRLSQEFNQVISNVCNKLNIPIINPLHVITDQNGVLKEEYLSADRTHISSSCDHFYYEEIKKKLGIILIRKDKIELDLFEKDCYSVASNVAMQMKFDAKSFFTIFFEAINIPELIDQRNLLSIKQGLSKIINHKMSGKGDSIQINMDTDIVNDGLLDSFDLLETYTEMLDLLELKIDFQINLYYLNTINKLADYIFKHYQKKLTKRDFFVSFQGNFDIPEQRELIIESESKIAKMDDYTYGVFNSITKISSPNKKIEFGFMLLWFALHESELKNYRKAIQLLQSSREVNLKNPIKDVRVNYYLQKWFKLL
;
A
#
# COMPACT_ATOMS: atom_id res chain seq x y z
N MET A 1 -19.14 6.18 10.88
CA MET A 1 -18.38 5.30 11.80
C MET A 1 -16.89 5.60 11.65
N ILE A 2 -16.14 5.58 12.76
CA ILE A 2 -14.68 5.77 12.78
C ILE A 2 -13.97 4.58 13.43
N ILE A 3 -12.84 4.15 12.84
CA ILE A 3 -11.89 3.21 13.44
C ILE A 3 -10.55 3.93 13.56
N ALA A 4 -10.12 4.19 14.80
CA ALA A 4 -8.88 4.90 15.08
C ALA A 4 -7.95 4.08 15.96
N GLY A 5 -6.65 4.34 15.91
CA GLY A 5 -5.72 3.64 16.79
C GLY A 5 -4.30 3.53 16.27
N ASP A 6 -3.60 2.56 16.85
CA ASP A 6 -2.23 2.22 16.49
C ASP A 6 -2.13 1.51 15.12
N SER A 7 -0.96 0.93 14.83
CA SER A 7 -0.70 0.19 13.59
C SER A 7 -1.69 -0.92 13.28
N ASN A 8 -2.44 -1.45 14.26
CA ASN A 8 -3.44 -2.49 13.98
C ASN A 8 -4.60 -1.98 13.13
N THR A 9 -4.83 -0.66 13.10
CA THR A 9 -5.80 -0.06 12.19
C THR A 9 -5.38 -0.16 10.72
N SER A 10 -4.11 -0.47 10.43
CA SER A 10 -3.63 -0.67 9.06
C SER A 10 -4.29 -1.86 8.36
N ILE A 11 -4.91 -2.79 9.10
CA ILE A 11 -5.68 -3.89 8.50
C ILE A 11 -6.89 -3.37 7.68
N PHE A 12 -7.38 -2.19 8.04
CA PHE A 12 -8.46 -1.47 7.33
C PHE A 12 -7.92 -0.48 6.28
N SER A 13 -6.59 -0.40 6.07
CA SER A 13 -5.95 0.60 5.17
C SER A 13 -6.27 0.44 3.68
N ASN A 14 -6.93 -0.64 3.28
CA ASN A 14 -7.46 -0.82 1.92
C ASN A 14 -8.91 -0.29 1.78
N GLY A 15 -9.43 0.40 2.80
CA GLY A 15 -10.78 0.94 2.85
C GLY A 15 -11.84 -0.09 3.23
N CYS A 16 -12.86 0.36 3.95
CA CYS A 16 -14.08 -0.41 4.21
C CYS A 16 -15.29 0.53 4.31
N VAL A 17 -16.48 -0.01 4.02
CA VAL A 17 -17.74 0.74 4.05
C VAL A 17 -18.83 -0.01 4.81
N LEU A 18 -19.83 0.72 5.30
CA LEU A 18 -21.00 0.20 6.01
C LEU A 18 -22.09 -0.25 5.03
N THR A 19 -22.50 -1.52 5.07
CA THR A 19 -23.51 -1.99 4.10
C THR A 19 -24.96 -1.66 4.46
N ASN A 20 -25.24 -1.38 5.74
CA ASN A 20 -26.62 -1.34 6.24
C ASN A 20 -27.20 0.09 6.34
N LYS A 21 -26.41 1.11 5.98
CA LYS A 21 -26.83 2.51 5.84
C LYS A 21 -26.01 3.14 4.71
N ASN A 22 -26.59 3.23 3.53
CA ASN A 22 -26.09 4.02 2.39
C ASN A 22 -24.69 3.71 1.83
N ASN A 23 -24.04 2.58 2.16
CA ASN A 23 -22.64 2.32 1.75
C ASN A 23 -21.68 3.44 2.21
N GLU A 24 -21.88 3.96 3.42
CA GLU A 24 -21.06 5.03 3.98
C GLU A 24 -19.62 4.58 4.23
N ASP A 25 -18.65 5.39 3.80
CA ASP A 25 -17.23 5.16 4.06
C ASP A 25 -16.96 5.13 5.57
N VAL A 26 -16.22 4.11 6.03
CA VAL A 26 -15.71 4.08 7.40
C VAL A 26 -14.44 4.92 7.46
N LYS A 27 -14.42 5.92 8.34
CA LYS A 27 -13.23 6.75 8.54
C LYS A 27 -12.16 5.95 9.28
N ILE A 28 -11.04 5.69 8.63
CA ILE A 28 -9.88 5.03 9.26
C ILE A 28 -8.86 6.10 9.66
N GLN A 29 -8.40 6.06 10.91
CA GLN A 29 -7.46 7.05 11.42
C GLN A 29 -6.30 6.39 12.17
N TRP A 30 -5.15 6.33 11.51
CA TRP A 30 -3.90 5.95 12.17
C TRP A 30 -3.36 7.10 13.02
N LEU A 31 -3.00 6.80 14.27
CA LEU A 31 -2.57 7.79 15.26
C LEU A 31 -1.14 7.59 15.74
N GLY A 32 -0.37 6.72 15.09
CA GLY A 32 1.00 6.44 15.53
C GLY A 32 1.08 5.65 16.83
N PRO A 33 2.15 5.82 17.63
CA PRO A 33 2.42 5.06 18.85
C PRO A 33 1.60 5.53 20.05
N LEU A 34 0.27 5.49 19.93
CA LEU A 34 -0.65 5.96 20.98
C LEU A 34 -0.57 5.08 22.24
N ASN A 35 -0.37 5.71 23.39
CA ASN A 35 -0.42 5.06 24.71
C ASN A 35 -1.40 5.79 25.65
N SER A 36 -1.65 5.22 26.82
CA SER A 36 -2.61 5.78 27.78
C SER A 36 -2.17 7.10 28.43
N ASP A 37 -0.87 7.31 28.64
CA ASP A 37 -0.34 8.56 29.22
C ASP A 37 -0.67 9.77 28.35
N PHE A 38 -0.71 9.60 27.02
CA PHE A 38 -1.02 10.68 26.10
C PHE A 38 -2.42 11.30 26.33
N PHE A 39 -3.34 10.58 26.99
CA PHE A 39 -4.65 11.11 27.35
C PHE A 39 -4.58 12.01 28.58
N ILE A 40 -3.65 11.72 29.50
CA ILE A 40 -3.38 12.53 30.69
C ILE A 40 -2.70 13.83 30.26
N ASP A 41 -1.67 13.72 29.42
CA ASP A 41 -0.85 14.86 28.99
C ASP A 41 -1.53 15.72 27.91
N ARG A 42 -2.74 15.34 27.47
CA ARG A 42 -3.47 15.97 26.37
C ARG A 42 -2.59 16.12 25.12
N HIS A 43 -1.84 15.07 24.80
CA HIS A 43 -0.98 15.03 23.63
C HIS A 43 -1.77 15.39 22.35
N PRO A 44 -1.20 16.08 21.35
CA PRO A 44 -1.93 16.47 20.14
C PRO A 44 -2.68 15.33 19.44
N LEU A 45 -2.13 14.11 19.49
CA LEU A 45 -2.77 12.90 18.95
C LEU A 45 -4.08 12.54 19.67
N THR A 46 -4.14 12.66 21.00
CA THR A 46 -5.36 12.37 21.77
C THR A 46 -6.38 13.49 21.63
N ILE A 47 -5.95 14.74 21.50
CA ILE A 47 -6.84 15.86 21.13
C ILE A 47 -7.51 15.59 19.79
N LYS A 48 -6.73 15.28 18.74
CA LYS A 48 -7.24 14.99 17.40
C LYS A 48 -8.18 13.78 17.37
N LEU A 49 -7.87 12.74 18.14
CA LEU A 49 -8.75 11.57 18.33
C LEU A 49 -10.07 11.99 18.96
N ILE A 50 -10.03 12.75 20.05
CA ILE A 50 -11.21 13.21 20.78
C ILE A 50 -12.09 14.09 19.90
N GLU A 51 -11.51 15.02 19.16
CA GLU A 51 -12.23 15.86 18.19
C GLU A 51 -12.91 15.02 17.12
N SER A 52 -12.17 14.06 16.53
CA SER A 52 -12.71 13.17 15.50
C SER A 52 -13.84 12.29 16.04
N PHE A 53 -13.74 11.84 17.29
CA PHE A 53 -14.79 11.08 17.97
C PHE A 53 -15.99 11.97 18.30
N ASN A 54 -15.79 13.24 18.68
CA ASN A 54 -16.91 14.15 18.94
C ASN A 54 -17.72 14.45 17.67
N LEU A 55 -17.06 14.47 16.50
CA LEU A 55 -17.70 14.72 15.21
C LEU A 55 -18.39 13.49 14.61
N GLU A 56 -18.11 12.28 15.12
CA GLU A 56 -18.69 11.03 14.63
C GLU A 56 -19.95 10.66 15.43
N PRO A 57 -21.16 10.74 14.83
CA PRO A 57 -22.39 10.42 15.55
C PRO A 57 -22.61 8.92 15.75
N ASP A 58 -21.96 8.05 14.95
CA ASP A 58 -22.16 6.60 15.04
C ASP A 58 -21.05 5.91 15.86
N TRP A 59 -20.78 4.63 15.56
CA TRP A 59 -19.79 3.83 16.27
C TRP A 59 -18.36 4.37 16.12
N LYS A 60 -17.66 4.32 17.25
CA LYS A 60 -16.25 4.71 17.39
C LYS A 60 -15.47 3.50 17.89
N ILE A 61 -14.54 2.99 17.11
CA ILE A 61 -13.68 1.87 17.50
C ILE A 61 -12.28 2.42 17.76
N LEU A 62 -11.71 2.09 18.91
CA LEU A 62 -10.33 2.45 19.27
C LEU A 62 -9.46 1.19 19.40
N SER A 63 -8.37 1.12 18.64
CA SER A 63 -7.29 0.15 18.86
C SER A 63 -6.13 0.80 19.59
N ILE A 64 -5.90 0.36 20.81
CA ILE A 64 -4.83 0.86 21.66
C ILE A 64 -4.43 -0.22 22.66
N GLY A 65 -3.16 -0.22 23.06
CA GLY A 65 -2.61 -1.11 24.08
C GLY A 65 -1.32 -1.79 23.66
N THR A 66 -1.06 -1.92 22.36
CA THR A 66 0.17 -2.55 21.84
C THR A 66 1.43 -1.89 22.42
N PHE A 67 1.47 -0.56 22.41
CA PHE A 67 2.58 0.24 22.94
C PHE A 67 2.70 0.16 24.47
N GLU A 68 1.56 0.04 25.16
CA GLU A 68 1.50 -0.08 26.61
C GLU A 68 2.11 -1.41 27.09
N VAL A 69 1.88 -2.49 26.36
CA VAL A 69 2.49 -3.81 26.65
C VAL A 69 4.01 -3.72 26.60
N PHE A 70 4.58 -3.07 25.59
CA PHE A 70 6.05 -2.89 25.51
C PHE A 70 6.58 -2.05 26.66
N LYS A 71 5.91 -0.93 26.97
CA LYS A 71 6.30 -0.08 28.09
C LYS A 71 6.29 -0.85 29.41
N ILE A 72 5.22 -1.59 29.70
CA ILE A 72 5.10 -2.42 30.90
C ILE A 72 6.20 -3.50 30.90
N PHE A 73 6.48 -4.13 29.76
CA PHE A 73 7.53 -5.14 29.65
C PHE A 73 8.91 -4.59 30.03
N HIS A 74 9.26 -3.40 29.54
CA HIS A 74 10.52 -2.74 29.90
C HIS A 74 10.56 -2.30 31.36
N GLU A 75 9.45 -1.81 31.91
CA GLU A 75 9.36 -1.45 33.33
C GLU A 75 9.52 -2.68 34.25
N ILE A 76 8.97 -3.83 33.87
CA ILE A 76 9.20 -5.10 34.58
C ILE A 76 10.68 -5.50 34.53
N LYS A 77 11.33 -5.37 33.37
CA LYS A 77 12.78 -5.63 33.24
C LYS A 77 13.63 -4.68 34.09
N ALA A 78 13.14 -3.46 34.33
CA ALA A 78 13.76 -2.50 35.23
C ALA A 78 13.46 -2.77 36.73
N GLY A 79 12.80 -3.88 37.05
CA GLY A 79 12.55 -4.33 38.42
C GLY A 79 11.24 -3.81 39.04
N LYS A 80 10.35 -3.18 38.26
CA LYS A 80 9.04 -2.76 38.76
C LYS A 80 8.07 -3.94 38.85
N ASP A 81 7.14 -3.86 39.80
CA ASP A 81 6.15 -4.91 40.03
C ASP A 81 5.10 -4.97 38.90
N LYS A 82 4.93 -6.16 38.31
CA LYS A 82 3.99 -6.38 37.19
C LYS A 82 2.54 -6.09 37.59
N PHE A 83 2.13 -6.48 38.79
CA PHE A 83 0.75 -6.35 39.24
C PHE A 83 0.39 -4.88 39.47
N GLU A 84 1.29 -4.12 40.10
CA GLU A 84 1.16 -2.68 40.26
C GLU A 84 1.03 -1.96 38.91
N LEU A 85 1.88 -2.30 37.95
CA LEU A 85 1.85 -1.72 36.60
C LEU A 85 0.52 -1.99 35.89
N LEU A 86 0.08 -3.25 35.85
CA LEU A 86 -1.19 -3.64 35.22
C LEU A 86 -2.38 -2.97 35.91
N ASN A 87 -2.38 -2.86 37.23
CA ASN A 87 -3.45 -2.21 37.99
C ASN A 87 -3.51 -0.70 37.74
N ARG A 88 -2.35 -0.03 37.71
CA ARG A 88 -2.24 1.40 37.33
C ARG A 88 -2.82 1.61 35.94
N THR A 89 -2.43 0.79 34.97
CA THR A 89 -2.92 0.88 33.60
C THR A 89 -4.41 0.58 33.50
N ALA A 90 -4.94 -0.39 34.25
CA ALA A 90 -6.37 -0.68 34.31
C ALA A 90 -7.18 0.54 34.80
N ASN A 91 -6.68 1.24 35.82
CA ASN A 91 -7.32 2.45 36.34
C ASN A 91 -7.32 3.57 35.30
N LEU A 92 -6.20 3.79 34.59
CA LEU A 92 -6.13 4.76 33.49
C LEU A 92 -7.12 4.44 32.38
N TYR A 93 -7.15 3.18 31.92
CA TYR A 93 -8.11 2.74 30.91
C TYR A 93 -9.55 2.87 31.38
N THR A 94 -9.84 2.64 32.67
CA THR A 94 -11.18 2.85 33.23
C THR A 94 -11.62 4.31 33.05
N THR A 95 -10.75 5.27 33.36
CA THR A 95 -11.04 6.70 33.17
C THR A 95 -11.18 7.06 31.70
N ILE A 96 -10.23 6.65 30.85
CA ILE A 96 -10.23 6.98 29.41
C ILE A 96 -11.48 6.39 28.74
N PHE A 97 -11.77 5.11 28.98
CA PHE A 97 -12.89 4.43 28.33
C PHE A 97 -14.23 4.92 28.85
N ALA A 98 -14.35 5.27 30.13
CA ALA A 98 -15.57 5.92 30.63
C ALA A 98 -15.82 7.26 29.94
N GLN A 99 -14.78 8.08 29.73
CA GLN A 99 -14.90 9.36 29.02
C GLN A 99 -15.28 9.18 27.54
N LEU A 100 -14.71 8.20 26.85
CA LEU A 100 -15.03 7.94 25.44
C LEU A 100 -16.43 7.32 25.30
N ASN A 101 -16.82 6.42 26.19
CA ASN A 101 -18.14 5.78 26.20
C ASN A 101 -19.27 6.76 26.55
N ALA A 102 -19.01 7.76 27.39
CA ALA A 102 -19.97 8.82 27.67
C ALA A 102 -20.35 9.65 26.43
N LYS A 103 -19.56 9.57 25.34
CA LYS A 103 -19.79 10.27 24.06
C LYS A 103 -20.56 9.43 23.04
N GLY A 104 -21.22 8.37 23.51
CA GLY A 104 -22.09 7.51 22.70
C GLY A 104 -21.44 6.17 22.36
N LYS A 105 -21.72 5.66 21.16
CA LYS A 105 -21.34 4.31 20.76
C LYS A 105 -19.83 4.14 20.64
N PHE A 106 -19.22 3.44 21.61
CA PHE A 106 -17.79 3.20 21.67
C PHE A 106 -17.49 1.71 21.84
N ALA A 107 -16.47 1.21 21.13
CA ALA A 107 -15.96 -0.14 21.28
C ALA A 107 -14.43 -0.15 21.33
N TRP A 108 -13.86 -1.10 22.06
CA TRP A 108 -12.43 -1.32 22.10
C TRP A 108 -12.04 -2.49 21.19
N MET A 109 -11.01 -2.28 20.38
CA MET A 109 -10.41 -3.33 19.57
C MET A 109 -9.08 -3.74 20.15
N VAL A 110 -8.96 -5.04 20.45
CA VAL A 110 -7.79 -5.62 21.12
C VAL A 110 -6.53 -5.38 20.30
N GLY A 111 -5.47 -4.93 20.98
CA GLY A 111 -4.16 -4.73 20.36
C GLY A 111 -3.48 -6.05 20.01
N MET A 112 -2.78 -6.10 18.88
CA MET A 112 -2.01 -7.26 18.46
C MET A 112 -0.82 -7.53 19.39
N GLN A 113 -0.56 -8.82 19.61
CA GLN A 113 0.63 -9.32 20.29
C GLN A 113 1.83 -9.20 19.34
N LYS A 114 2.55 -8.08 19.40
CA LYS A 114 3.75 -7.85 18.56
C LYS A 114 4.97 -8.54 19.16
N ILE A 115 5.70 -9.28 18.34
CA ILE A 115 6.99 -9.92 18.70
C ILE A 115 8.21 -9.15 18.20
N LYS A 116 7.99 -8.09 17.41
CA LYS A 116 9.00 -7.20 16.84
C LYS A 116 8.54 -5.76 17.02
N TYR A 117 9.47 -4.88 17.42
CA TYR A 117 9.13 -3.51 17.73
C TYR A 117 10.18 -2.53 17.21
N ASP A 118 9.68 -1.43 16.66
CA ASP A 118 10.46 -0.24 16.30
C ASP A 118 10.41 0.71 17.50
N PHE A 119 11.46 0.72 18.32
CA PHE A 119 11.50 1.61 19.49
C PHE A 119 11.96 3.00 19.08
N TYR A 120 11.17 4.01 19.45
CA TYR A 120 11.56 5.42 19.42
C TYR A 120 11.86 5.81 20.87
N GLU A 121 13.14 5.77 21.27
CA GLU A 121 13.51 6.34 22.57
C GLU A 121 13.35 7.86 22.49
N ASN A 122 12.53 8.41 23.39
CA ASN A 122 12.31 9.85 23.48
C ASN A 122 13.60 10.54 23.94
N SER A 123 14.27 11.23 23.03
CA SER A 123 14.73 12.61 23.24
C SER A 123 15.18 13.15 21.89
N LEU A 124 14.56 14.23 21.42
CA LEU A 124 15.10 15.40 20.70
C LEU A 124 16.47 15.35 19.96
N ALA A 125 16.97 14.20 19.57
CA ALA A 125 18.26 14.00 18.92
C ALA A 125 18.12 12.81 17.96
N ILE A 126 18.15 13.17 16.68
CA ILE A 126 18.50 12.40 15.49
C ILE A 126 19.08 10.99 15.77
N SER A 127 18.65 10.03 14.94
CA SER A 127 19.42 8.84 14.53
C SER A 127 19.46 7.65 15.51
N LEU A 128 18.49 6.74 15.34
CA LEU A 128 18.68 5.36 14.88
C LEU A 128 17.39 4.58 15.14
N LYS A 129 16.73 4.11 14.07
CA LYS A 129 15.65 3.11 14.18
C LYS A 129 16.26 1.82 14.71
N LYS A 130 16.33 1.66 16.04
CA LYS A 130 16.79 0.42 16.66
C LYS A 130 15.62 -0.56 16.61
N ILE A 131 15.66 -1.45 15.63
CA ILE A 131 14.78 -2.62 15.62
C ILE A 131 15.21 -3.49 16.79
N ILE A 132 14.40 -3.54 17.83
CA ILE A 132 14.62 -4.47 18.94
C ILE A 132 13.95 -5.78 18.52
N GLU A 133 14.76 -6.71 17.99
CA GLU A 133 14.32 -8.10 17.85
C GLU A 133 14.56 -8.82 19.17
N TYR A 134 13.47 -9.14 19.86
CA TYR A 134 13.52 -9.96 21.07
C TYR A 134 13.99 -11.37 20.73
N SER A 135 14.86 -11.93 21.57
CA SER A 135 15.21 -13.35 21.49
C SER A 135 13.97 -14.22 21.66
N TYR A 136 14.03 -15.48 21.22
CA TYR A 136 12.91 -16.42 21.38
C TYR A 136 12.46 -16.54 22.85
N GLU A 137 13.42 -16.51 23.78
CA GLU A 137 13.20 -16.55 25.22
C GLU A 137 12.48 -15.31 25.76
N GLU A 138 12.62 -14.15 25.11
CA GLU A 138 11.95 -12.90 25.47
C GLU A 138 10.57 -12.74 24.81
N LYS A 139 10.34 -13.39 23.66
CA LYS A 139 9.04 -13.34 22.96
C LYS A 139 7.92 -13.96 23.79
N ILE A 140 8.17 -15.09 24.44
CA ILE A 140 7.14 -15.80 25.22
C ILE A 140 6.65 -14.97 26.43
N PRO A 141 7.52 -14.38 27.27
CA PRO A 141 7.11 -13.45 28.32
C PRO A 141 6.31 -12.25 27.81
N LEU A 142 6.72 -11.67 26.67
CA LEU A 142 6.02 -10.53 26.07
C LEU A 142 4.61 -10.91 25.58
N ILE A 143 4.47 -12.06 24.93
CA ILE A 143 3.19 -12.63 24.49
C ILE A 143 2.26 -12.85 25.69
N ARG A 144 2.77 -13.50 26.75
CA ARG A 144 2.00 -13.71 27.99
C ARG A 144 1.57 -12.41 28.63
N LEU A 145 2.47 -11.42 28.69
CA LEU A 145 2.14 -10.09 29.20
C LEU A 145 1.05 -9.43 28.35
N SER A 146 1.09 -9.57 27.02
CA SER A 146 0.05 -9.05 26.13
C SER A 146 -1.32 -9.70 26.39
N GLN A 147 -1.35 -11.01 26.63
CA GLN A 147 -2.57 -11.73 27.01
C GLN A 147 -3.11 -11.26 28.36
N GLU A 148 -2.25 -11.14 29.37
CA GLU A 148 -2.62 -10.64 30.70
C GLU A 148 -3.15 -9.20 30.62
N PHE A 149 -2.47 -8.33 29.88
CA PHE A 149 -2.91 -6.96 29.59
C PHE A 149 -4.29 -6.96 28.94
N ASN A 150 -4.49 -7.74 27.87
CA ASN A 150 -5.75 -7.80 27.15
C ASN A 150 -6.90 -8.30 28.03
N GLN A 151 -6.63 -9.25 28.94
CA GLN A 151 -7.61 -9.73 29.92
C GLN A 151 -7.98 -8.64 30.93
N VAL A 152 -6.99 -7.91 31.45
CA VAL A 152 -7.20 -6.80 32.39
C VAL A 152 -8.05 -5.70 31.74
N ILE A 153 -7.73 -5.29 30.51
CA ILE A 153 -8.51 -4.27 29.80
C ILE A 153 -9.90 -4.80 29.41
N SER A 154 -10.04 -6.09 29.06
CA SER A 154 -11.35 -6.71 28.82
C SER A 154 -12.25 -6.63 30.06
N ASN A 155 -11.70 -6.83 31.25
CA ASN A 155 -12.46 -6.68 32.51
C ASN A 155 -12.92 -5.23 32.73
N VAL A 156 -12.11 -4.24 32.35
CA VAL A 156 -12.50 -2.82 32.35
C VAL A 156 -13.66 -2.57 31.39
N CYS A 157 -13.56 -3.04 30.14
CA CYS A 157 -14.62 -2.93 29.14
C CYS A 157 -15.92 -3.56 29.61
N ASN A 158 -15.87 -4.76 30.18
CA ASN A 158 -17.04 -5.46 30.70
C ASN A 158 -17.74 -4.66 31.81
N LYS A 159 -16.99 -4.08 32.75
CA LYS A 159 -17.56 -3.22 33.82
C LYS A 159 -18.25 -1.98 33.27
N LEU A 160 -17.75 -1.44 32.16
CA LEU A 160 -18.28 -0.23 31.51
C LEU A 160 -19.31 -0.54 30.41
N ASN A 161 -19.69 -1.81 30.22
CA ASN A 161 -20.55 -2.28 29.13
C ASN A 161 -20.05 -1.86 27.73
N ILE A 162 -18.73 -1.84 27.54
CA ILE A 162 -18.09 -1.50 26.25
C ILE A 162 -17.88 -2.78 25.46
N PRO A 163 -18.38 -2.88 24.22
CA PRO A 163 -18.11 -4.01 23.34
C PRO A 163 -16.60 -4.17 23.07
N ILE A 164 -16.17 -5.44 23.04
CA ILE A 164 -14.77 -5.83 22.80
C ILE A 164 -14.70 -6.54 21.44
N ILE A 165 -13.91 -6.00 20.52
CA ILE A 165 -13.60 -6.61 19.22
C ILE A 165 -12.30 -7.39 19.34
N ASN A 166 -12.39 -8.73 19.34
CA ASN A 166 -11.23 -9.60 19.58
C ASN A 166 -11.14 -10.77 18.58
N PRO A 167 -10.48 -10.56 17.43
CA PRO A 167 -10.27 -11.63 16.44
C PRO A 167 -9.05 -12.51 16.77
N LEU A 168 -8.28 -12.21 17.83
CA LEU A 168 -6.99 -12.86 18.09
C LEU A 168 -7.11 -14.38 18.21
N HIS A 169 -8.17 -14.88 18.82
CA HIS A 169 -8.42 -16.32 19.00
C HIS A 169 -8.42 -17.15 17.70
N VAL A 170 -8.64 -16.52 16.54
CA VAL A 170 -8.62 -17.19 15.23
C VAL A 170 -7.25 -17.11 14.57
N ILE A 171 -6.57 -15.97 14.75
CA ILE A 171 -5.31 -15.63 14.07
C ILE A 171 -4.06 -15.94 14.88
N THR A 172 -4.19 -16.38 16.13
CA THR A 172 -3.09 -16.85 16.96
C THR A 172 -3.08 -18.37 17.11
N ASP A 173 -1.92 -18.94 17.38
CA ASP A 173 -1.76 -20.33 17.78
C ASP A 173 -2.19 -20.56 19.25
N GLN A 174 -2.02 -21.79 19.73
CA GLN A 174 -2.32 -22.19 21.11
C GLN A 174 -1.49 -21.45 22.18
N ASN A 175 -0.36 -20.84 21.81
CA ASN A 175 0.49 -20.06 22.68
C ASN A 175 0.16 -18.55 22.63
N GLY A 176 -0.74 -18.13 21.72
CA GLY A 176 -1.04 -16.73 21.44
C GLY A 176 -0.13 -16.08 20.39
N VAL A 177 0.82 -16.82 19.82
CA VAL A 177 1.68 -16.31 18.76
C VAL A 177 0.84 -16.12 17.50
N LEU A 178 0.96 -14.97 16.82
CA LEU A 178 0.29 -14.78 15.52
C LEU A 178 0.79 -15.83 14.53
N LYS A 179 -0.11 -16.51 13.82
CA LYS A 179 0.30 -17.53 12.84
C LYS A 179 1.03 -16.87 11.67
N GLU A 180 2.09 -17.50 11.16
CA GLU A 180 2.96 -16.93 10.12
C GLU A 180 2.20 -16.58 8.83
N GLU A 181 1.20 -17.39 8.46
CA GLU A 181 0.34 -17.14 7.29
C GLU A 181 -0.51 -15.86 7.40
N TYR A 182 -0.64 -15.30 8.61
CA TYR A 182 -1.40 -14.10 8.92
C TYR A 182 -0.52 -12.88 9.15
N LEU A 183 0.80 -13.02 9.06
CA LEU A 183 1.74 -11.91 9.08
C LEU A 183 1.92 -11.30 7.70
N SER A 184 2.13 -9.99 7.67
CA SER A 184 2.63 -9.25 6.52
C SER A 184 4.07 -9.66 6.18
N ALA A 185 4.55 -9.26 5.00
CA ALA A 185 5.93 -9.54 4.56
C ALA A 185 7.01 -9.04 5.54
N ASP A 186 6.72 -7.99 6.32
CA ASP A 186 7.62 -7.45 7.35
C ASP A 186 7.60 -8.23 8.68
N ARG A 187 6.78 -9.27 8.77
CA ARG A 187 6.57 -10.12 9.97
C ARG A 187 6.24 -9.34 11.24
N THR A 188 5.73 -8.13 11.10
CA THR A 188 5.47 -7.19 12.19
C THR A 188 4.01 -6.73 12.19
N HIS A 189 3.38 -6.67 11.02
CA HIS A 189 1.97 -6.30 10.86
C HIS A 189 1.09 -7.50 10.49
N ILE A 190 -0.21 -7.39 10.74
CA ILE A 190 -1.20 -8.37 10.27
C ILE A 190 -1.39 -8.19 8.77
N SER A 191 -1.40 -9.30 8.05
CA SER A 191 -1.70 -9.32 6.63
C SER A 191 -3.13 -8.86 6.37
N SER A 192 -3.32 -8.16 5.25
CA SER A 192 -4.64 -7.76 4.76
C SER A 192 -5.58 -8.95 4.49
N SER A 193 -5.07 -10.20 4.44
CA SER A 193 -5.90 -11.41 4.34
C SER A 193 -6.76 -11.67 5.58
N CYS A 194 -6.44 -11.05 6.72
CA CYS A 194 -7.12 -11.30 8.00
C CYS A 194 -8.29 -10.34 8.29
N ASP A 195 -8.56 -9.40 7.39
CA ASP A 195 -9.60 -8.37 7.55
C ASP A 195 -10.99 -8.96 7.86
N HIS A 196 -11.34 -10.05 7.19
CA HIS A 196 -12.62 -10.73 7.37
C HIS A 196 -12.85 -11.21 8.81
N PHE A 197 -11.81 -11.64 9.54
CA PHE A 197 -11.93 -12.01 10.96
C PHE A 197 -12.32 -10.81 11.82
N TYR A 198 -11.77 -9.63 11.51
CA TYR A 198 -12.13 -8.38 12.19
C TYR A 198 -13.57 -7.96 11.84
N TYR A 199 -13.99 -8.12 10.59
CA TYR A 199 -15.33 -7.74 10.14
C TYR A 199 -16.41 -8.62 10.78
N GLU A 200 -16.17 -9.92 10.88
CA GLU A 200 -17.11 -10.84 11.54
C GLU A 200 -17.22 -10.57 13.04
N GLU A 201 -16.12 -10.25 13.74
CA GLU A 201 -16.20 -9.85 15.14
C GLU A 201 -16.91 -8.50 15.32
N ILE A 202 -16.69 -7.51 14.43
CA ILE A 202 -17.42 -6.23 14.44
C ILE A 202 -18.92 -6.45 14.22
N LYS A 203 -19.29 -7.30 13.27
CA LYS A 203 -20.69 -7.68 13.01
C LYS A 203 -21.33 -8.36 14.20
N LYS A 204 -20.65 -9.34 14.79
CA LYS A 204 -21.12 -10.09 15.96
C LYS A 204 -21.31 -9.20 17.19
N LYS A 205 -20.41 -8.24 17.41
CA LYS A 205 -20.41 -7.41 18.63
C LYS A 205 -21.26 -6.15 18.50
N LEU A 206 -21.30 -5.55 17.31
CA LEU A 206 -21.93 -4.24 17.09
C LEU A 206 -23.15 -4.31 16.17
N GLY A 207 -23.40 -5.45 15.52
CA GLY A 207 -24.43 -5.59 14.49
C GLY A 207 -24.07 -4.90 13.17
N ILE A 208 -22.82 -4.46 13.01
CA ILE A 208 -22.36 -3.69 11.84
C ILE A 208 -21.71 -4.62 10.83
N ILE A 209 -22.23 -4.63 9.61
CA ILE A 209 -21.61 -5.36 8.51
C ILE A 209 -20.64 -4.42 7.79
N LEU A 210 -19.36 -4.79 7.83
CA LEU A 210 -18.31 -4.15 7.05
C LEU A 210 -18.01 -4.98 5.81
N ILE A 211 -17.87 -4.32 4.67
CA ILE A 211 -17.31 -4.92 3.47
C ILE A 211 -16.15 -4.04 3.02
N ARG A 212 -15.13 -4.66 2.43
CA ARG A 212 -14.10 -3.87 1.77
C ARG A 212 -14.67 -3.12 0.59
N LYS A 213 -14.17 -1.90 0.38
CA LYS A 213 -14.60 -1.06 -0.74
C LYS A 213 -14.34 -1.74 -2.10
N ASP A 214 -13.19 -2.41 -2.24
CA ASP A 214 -12.84 -3.19 -3.44
C ASP A 214 -13.83 -4.33 -3.73
N LYS A 215 -14.39 -4.98 -2.70
CA LYS A 215 -15.41 -6.03 -2.84
C LYS A 215 -16.80 -5.49 -3.21
N ILE A 216 -17.18 -4.29 -2.74
CA ILE A 216 -18.44 -3.68 -3.18
C ILE A 216 -18.35 -3.19 -4.61
N GLU A 217 -17.20 -2.63 -5.01
CA GLU A 217 -16.96 -2.27 -6.41
C GLU A 217 -17.04 -3.53 -7.30
N LEU A 218 -16.56 -4.68 -6.83
CA LEU A 218 -16.76 -5.97 -7.52
C LEU A 218 -18.23 -6.41 -7.57
N ASP A 219 -18.97 -6.39 -6.46
CA ASP A 219 -20.37 -6.84 -6.38
C ASP A 219 -21.36 -5.92 -7.14
N LEU A 220 -21.09 -4.60 -7.18
CA LEU A 220 -21.88 -3.64 -7.97
C LEU A 220 -21.54 -3.75 -9.46
N PHE A 221 -20.28 -4.05 -9.82
CA PHE A 221 -19.90 -4.40 -11.20
C PHE A 221 -20.56 -5.70 -11.68
N GLU A 222 -20.74 -6.69 -10.81
CA GLU A 222 -21.38 -7.97 -11.13
C GLU A 222 -22.90 -7.84 -11.41
N LYS A 223 -23.58 -6.86 -10.82
CA LYS A 223 -25.03 -6.67 -11.02
C LYS A 223 -25.40 -5.82 -12.24
N ASP A 224 -24.55 -4.89 -12.65
CA ASP A 224 -24.86 -3.97 -13.76
C ASP A 224 -24.27 -4.40 -15.12
N CYS A 225 -23.46 -5.46 -15.17
CA CYS A 225 -22.88 -5.99 -16.41
C CYS A 225 -22.74 -7.51 -16.23
N TYR A 226 -23.32 -8.40 -17.05
CA TYR A 226 -22.71 -8.87 -18.31
C TYR A 226 -21.19 -8.54 -18.48
N SER A 227 -20.38 -8.69 -17.41
CA SER A 227 -18.99 -8.24 -17.30
C SER A 227 -18.01 -9.42 -17.27
N VAL A 228 -17.52 -9.75 -18.45
CA VAL A 228 -16.31 -10.55 -18.63
C VAL A 228 -15.13 -9.67 -18.21
N ALA A 229 -14.42 -10.06 -17.14
CA ALA A 229 -13.11 -9.57 -16.67
C ALA A 229 -13.12 -8.72 -15.38
N SER A 230 -12.88 -9.37 -14.25
CA SER A 230 -12.37 -8.72 -13.05
C SER A 230 -11.44 -9.68 -12.30
N ASN A 231 -10.13 -9.47 -12.41
CA ASN A 231 -9.15 -10.00 -11.45
C ASN A 231 -7.83 -9.21 -11.42
N VAL A 232 -7.77 -7.99 -11.97
CA VAL A 232 -6.53 -7.18 -11.96
C VAL A 232 -6.87 -5.71 -11.73
N ALA A 233 -7.27 -5.38 -10.51
CA ALA A 233 -7.23 -4.02 -10.01
C ALA A 233 -6.95 -4.07 -8.50
N MET A 234 -5.68 -4.26 -8.15
CA MET A 234 -5.22 -4.07 -6.78
C MET A 234 -4.13 -2.99 -6.74
N GLN A 235 -4.46 -1.94 -5.98
CA GLN A 235 -3.58 -0.96 -5.32
C GLN A 235 -2.96 0.17 -6.15
N MET A 236 -3.66 1.32 -6.15
CA MET A 236 -3.01 2.61 -5.85
C MET A 236 -3.73 3.24 -4.64
N LYS A 237 -3.01 3.32 -3.52
CA LYS A 237 -3.40 4.03 -2.29
C LYS A 237 -3.04 5.50 -2.44
N PHE A 238 -3.92 6.43 -2.06
CA PHE A 238 -3.52 7.78 -1.65
C PHE A 238 -4.38 8.26 -0.49
N ASP A 239 -3.75 8.48 0.68
CA ASP A 239 -4.20 9.47 1.65
C ASP A 239 -3.77 10.85 1.11
N ALA A 240 -4.65 11.85 1.20
CA ALA A 240 -4.39 13.19 0.69
C ALA A 240 -3.28 13.91 1.48
N LYS A 241 -2.04 13.84 0.98
CA LYS A 241 -0.91 14.68 1.39
C LYS A 241 -0.46 15.51 0.19
N SER A 242 -0.25 16.82 0.38
CA SER A 242 0.32 17.67 -0.67
C SER A 242 1.71 17.17 -1.07
N PHE A 243 2.06 17.32 -2.36
CA PHE A 243 3.38 16.94 -2.90
C PHE A 243 4.54 17.44 -2.03
N PHE A 244 4.45 18.68 -1.55
CA PHE A 244 5.47 19.27 -0.68
C PHE A 244 5.70 18.44 0.59
N THR A 245 4.63 17.92 1.20
CA THR A 245 4.71 17.08 2.40
C THR A 245 5.40 15.76 2.08
N ILE A 246 5.00 15.11 0.99
CA ILE A 246 5.61 13.85 0.53
C ILE A 246 7.09 14.06 0.18
N PHE A 247 7.41 15.19 -0.45
CA PHE A 247 8.76 15.57 -0.84
C PHE A 247 9.68 15.71 0.38
N PHE A 248 9.29 16.54 1.36
CA PHE A 248 10.09 16.77 2.57
C PHE A 248 10.27 15.51 3.41
N GLU A 249 9.24 14.65 3.47
CA GLU A 249 9.34 13.33 4.10
C GLU A 249 10.34 12.42 3.37
N ALA A 250 10.34 12.41 2.02
CA ALA A 250 11.18 11.51 1.22
C ALA A 250 12.66 11.88 1.21
N ILE A 251 13.00 13.17 1.19
CA ILE A 251 14.41 13.65 1.26
C ILE A 251 14.99 13.60 2.67
N ASN A 252 14.18 13.25 3.67
CA ASN A 252 14.59 13.11 5.06
C ASN A 252 15.33 14.35 5.59
N ILE A 253 14.97 15.55 5.08
CA ILE A 253 15.55 16.79 5.59
C ILE A 253 14.94 17.00 6.98
N PRO A 254 15.75 17.07 8.05
CA PRO A 254 15.24 17.28 9.39
C PRO A 254 14.40 18.57 9.42
N GLU A 255 13.40 18.63 10.31
CA GLU A 255 12.63 19.86 10.61
C GLU A 255 13.49 21.06 11.12
N LEU A 256 14.82 20.95 11.06
CA LEU A 256 15.82 21.96 11.41
C LEU A 256 16.13 22.95 10.27
N ILE A 257 15.34 22.99 9.19
CA ILE A 257 15.42 24.11 8.24
C ILE A 257 14.82 25.34 8.93
N ASP A 258 15.61 26.41 9.13
CA ASP A 258 15.09 27.73 9.54
C ASP A 258 13.82 28.03 8.72
N GLN A 259 12.73 28.46 9.36
CA GLN A 259 11.45 28.76 8.68
C GLN A 259 11.64 29.70 7.47
N ARG A 260 12.70 30.54 7.49
CA ARG A 260 13.10 31.39 6.36
C ARG A 260 13.56 30.61 5.12
N ASN A 261 14.26 29.49 5.29
CA ASN A 261 14.70 28.61 4.20
C ASN A 261 13.57 27.70 3.70
N LEU A 262 12.64 27.29 4.57
CA LEU A 262 11.49 26.47 4.16
C LEU A 262 10.58 27.23 3.19
N LEU A 263 10.34 28.52 3.47
CA LEU A 263 9.53 29.37 2.60
C LEU A 263 10.19 29.57 1.23
N SER A 264 11.51 29.80 1.18
CA SER A 264 12.24 29.95 -0.10
C SER A 264 12.27 28.66 -0.91
N ILE A 265 12.38 27.49 -0.26
CA ILE A 265 12.31 26.18 -0.93
C ILE A 265 10.92 25.96 -1.51
N LYS A 266 9.85 26.19 -0.73
CA LYS A 266 8.47 26.06 -1.21
C LYS A 266 8.18 27.02 -2.36
N GLN A 267 8.66 28.26 -2.29
CA GLN A 267 8.52 29.23 -3.39
C GLN A 267 9.32 28.83 -4.64
N GLY A 268 10.52 28.26 -4.48
CA GLY A 268 11.31 27.72 -5.60
C GLY A 268 10.58 26.57 -6.30
N LEU A 269 10.05 25.63 -5.52
CA LEU A 269 9.24 24.51 -6.01
C LEU A 269 7.97 24.98 -6.72
N SER A 270 7.20 25.91 -6.14
CA SER A 270 6.02 26.48 -6.81
C SER A 270 6.40 27.15 -8.14
N LYS A 271 7.57 27.77 -8.27
CA LYS A 271 8.03 28.35 -9.53
C LYS A 271 8.37 27.29 -10.59
N ILE A 272 9.09 26.23 -10.20
CA ILE A 272 9.41 25.11 -11.10
C ILE A 272 8.12 24.47 -11.62
N ILE A 273 7.18 24.19 -10.72
CA ILE A 273 5.91 23.57 -11.06
C ILE A 273 5.08 24.49 -11.96
N ASN A 274 4.94 25.78 -11.62
CA ASN A 274 4.24 26.74 -12.48
C ASN A 274 4.89 26.85 -13.88
N HIS A 275 6.22 26.79 -13.97
CA HIS A 275 6.91 26.79 -15.25
C HIS A 275 6.53 25.56 -16.09
N LYS A 276 6.54 24.35 -15.49
CA LYS A 276 6.14 23.12 -16.17
C LYS A 276 4.68 23.13 -16.61
N MET A 277 3.77 23.60 -15.75
CA MET A 277 2.35 23.71 -16.08
C MET A 277 2.09 24.74 -17.17
N SER A 278 2.79 25.88 -17.14
CA SER A 278 2.70 26.88 -18.21
C SER A 278 3.17 26.33 -19.57
N GLY A 279 4.16 25.43 -19.58
CA GLY A 279 4.60 24.71 -20.77
C GLY A 279 3.57 23.71 -21.32
N LYS A 280 2.61 23.26 -20.49
CA LYS A 280 1.49 22.39 -20.88
C LYS A 280 0.24 23.15 -21.32
N GLY A 281 0.26 24.48 -21.27
CA GLY A 281 -0.86 25.34 -21.65
C GLY A 281 -1.91 25.55 -20.56
N ASP A 282 -1.65 25.08 -19.34
CA ASP A 282 -2.53 25.29 -18.19
C ASP A 282 -2.23 26.65 -17.55
N SER A 283 -3.28 27.48 -17.39
CA SER A 283 -3.19 28.83 -16.84
C SER A 283 -3.39 28.89 -15.32
N ILE A 284 -3.43 27.74 -14.66
CA ILE A 284 -3.68 27.62 -13.22
C ILE A 284 -2.43 28.05 -12.46
N GLN A 285 -2.53 29.12 -11.67
CA GLN A 285 -1.49 29.52 -10.73
C GLN A 285 -1.48 28.58 -9.52
N ILE A 286 -0.43 27.76 -9.44
CA ILE A 286 -0.21 26.83 -8.33
C ILE A 286 0.50 27.57 -7.20
N ASN A 287 -0.08 27.50 -6.00
CA ASN A 287 0.50 28.04 -4.77
C ASN A 287 0.99 26.91 -3.84
N MET A 288 1.55 27.27 -2.69
CA MET A 288 2.14 26.30 -1.75
C MET A 288 1.11 25.37 -1.08
N ASP A 289 -0.17 25.74 -1.11
CA ASP A 289 -1.27 24.98 -0.50
C ASP A 289 -2.01 24.11 -1.54
N THR A 290 -1.62 24.19 -2.81
CA THR A 290 -2.25 23.43 -3.91
C THR A 290 -1.79 21.97 -3.87
N ASP A 291 -2.76 21.03 -3.88
CA ASP A 291 -2.48 19.60 -3.87
C ASP A 291 -2.36 19.06 -5.30
N ILE A 292 -1.21 19.32 -5.89
CA ILE A 292 -0.90 19.00 -7.29
C ILE A 292 -0.96 17.50 -7.63
N VAL A 293 -0.95 16.61 -6.62
CA VAL A 293 -1.07 15.15 -6.82
C VAL A 293 -2.54 14.75 -6.90
N ASN A 294 -3.36 15.25 -5.97
CA ASN A 294 -4.80 14.98 -5.98
C ASN A 294 -5.54 15.72 -7.09
N ASP A 295 -5.09 16.92 -7.44
CA ASP A 295 -5.68 17.72 -8.51
C ASP A 295 -5.28 17.20 -9.92
N GLY A 296 -4.44 16.15 -9.99
CA GLY A 296 -4.03 15.52 -11.26
C GLY A 296 -3.18 16.42 -12.15
N LEU A 297 -2.60 17.49 -11.59
CA LEU A 297 -1.86 18.51 -12.33
C LEU A 297 -0.46 18.03 -12.72
N LEU A 298 0.18 17.18 -11.89
CA LEU A 298 1.46 16.56 -12.20
C LEU A 298 1.34 15.05 -12.28
N ASP A 299 1.91 14.46 -13.33
CA ASP A 299 2.05 13.02 -13.44
C ASP A 299 3.30 12.49 -12.73
N SER A 300 3.44 11.17 -12.63
CA SER A 300 4.57 10.56 -11.90
C SER A 300 5.94 10.85 -12.51
N PHE A 301 6.00 11.24 -13.78
CA PHE A 301 7.24 11.63 -14.44
C PHE A 301 7.55 13.10 -14.15
N ASP A 302 6.55 13.98 -14.21
CA ASP A 302 6.70 15.37 -13.76
C ASP A 302 7.15 15.44 -12.31
N LEU A 303 6.59 14.59 -11.45
CA LEU A 303 6.96 14.49 -10.04
C LEU A 303 8.42 14.06 -9.87
N LEU A 304 8.90 13.09 -10.66
CA LEU A 304 10.27 12.62 -10.66
C LEU A 304 11.26 13.70 -11.11
N GLU A 305 10.94 14.40 -12.20
CA GLU A 305 11.79 15.47 -12.72
C GLU A 305 11.80 16.67 -11.77
N THR A 306 10.64 17.07 -11.24
CA THR A 306 10.53 18.14 -10.22
C THR A 306 11.34 17.78 -8.98
N TYR A 307 11.34 16.50 -8.59
CA TYR A 307 12.16 16.00 -7.50
C TYR A 307 13.67 16.10 -7.82
N THR A 308 14.07 15.71 -9.03
CA THR A 308 15.46 15.74 -9.49
C THR A 308 16.01 17.17 -9.56
N GLU A 309 15.27 18.09 -10.20
CA GLU A 309 15.63 19.51 -10.28
C GLU A 309 15.75 20.16 -8.89
N MET A 310 14.97 19.68 -7.92
CA MET A 310 15.04 20.18 -6.55
C MET A 310 16.25 19.66 -5.78
N LEU A 311 16.66 18.40 -5.98
CA LEU A 311 17.90 17.89 -5.39
C LEU A 311 19.12 18.67 -5.90
N ASP A 312 19.12 19.00 -7.19
CA ASP A 312 20.15 19.84 -7.80
C ASP A 312 20.17 21.24 -7.18
N LEU A 313 18.98 21.83 -6.93
CA LEU A 313 18.85 23.14 -6.30
C LEU A 313 19.31 23.16 -4.83
N LEU A 314 19.22 22.02 -4.13
CA LEU A 314 19.70 21.86 -2.74
C LEU A 314 21.14 21.35 -2.64
N GLU A 315 21.81 21.10 -3.78
CA GLU A 315 23.13 20.44 -3.85
C GLU A 315 23.19 19.09 -3.11
N LEU A 316 22.06 18.40 -3.01
CA LEU A 316 21.94 17.12 -2.30
C LEU A 316 22.16 15.96 -3.26
N LYS A 317 23.18 15.15 -2.98
CA LYS A 317 23.39 13.88 -3.67
C LYS A 317 22.74 12.74 -2.90
N ILE A 318 21.59 12.30 -3.36
CA ILE A 318 20.93 11.09 -2.86
C ILE A 318 21.14 9.98 -3.89
N ASP A 319 21.63 8.82 -3.44
CA ASP A 319 21.86 7.66 -4.29
C ASP A 319 20.51 7.00 -4.61
N PHE A 320 19.88 7.46 -5.69
CA PHE A 320 18.54 7.05 -6.07
C PHE A 320 18.58 5.75 -6.88
N GLN A 321 18.40 4.60 -6.20
CA GLN A 321 17.94 3.39 -6.87
C GLN A 321 16.44 3.47 -7.12
N ILE A 322 16.03 4.32 -8.07
CA ILE A 322 14.63 4.41 -8.51
C ILE A 322 14.32 3.16 -9.32
N ASN A 323 13.75 2.18 -8.64
CA ASN A 323 13.18 1.03 -9.30
C ASN A 323 11.86 1.47 -9.95
N LEU A 324 11.91 1.71 -11.27
CA LEU A 324 10.78 2.11 -12.13
C LEU A 324 9.56 1.18 -12.02
N TYR A 325 9.74 -0.03 -11.47
CA TYR A 325 8.65 -0.94 -11.10
C TYR A 325 7.70 -0.33 -10.05
N TYR A 326 8.21 0.44 -9.08
CA TYR A 326 7.41 1.06 -8.01
C TYR A 326 6.63 2.31 -8.45
N LEU A 327 7.02 2.94 -9.57
CA LEU A 327 6.37 4.17 -10.05
C LEU A 327 5.12 3.89 -10.92
N ASN A 328 4.75 2.62 -11.11
CA ASN A 328 3.61 2.22 -11.92
C ASN A 328 3.67 2.78 -13.36
N THR A 329 4.85 3.18 -13.83
CA THR A 329 5.06 3.91 -15.08
C THR A 329 4.67 3.08 -16.29
N ILE A 330 4.94 1.78 -16.27
CA ILE A 330 4.51 0.84 -17.32
C ILE A 330 2.98 0.75 -17.37
N ASN A 331 2.31 0.74 -16.21
CA ASN A 331 0.85 0.68 -16.13
C ASN A 331 0.20 2.00 -16.56
N LYS A 332 0.79 3.15 -16.19
CA LYS A 332 0.31 4.48 -16.58
C LYS A 332 0.57 4.80 -18.05
N LEU A 333 1.71 4.38 -18.61
CA LEU A 333 1.99 4.43 -20.05
C LEU A 333 1.05 3.52 -20.82
N ALA A 334 0.82 2.30 -20.33
CA ALA A 334 -0.20 1.42 -20.88
C ALA A 334 -1.57 2.09 -20.83
N ASP A 335 -1.99 2.64 -19.68
CA ASP A 335 -3.28 3.35 -19.55
C ASP A 335 -3.40 4.53 -20.49
N TYR A 336 -2.34 5.33 -20.67
CA TYR A 336 -2.33 6.46 -21.60
C TYR A 336 -2.48 5.99 -23.06
N ILE A 337 -1.76 4.95 -23.47
CA ILE A 337 -1.86 4.34 -24.81
C ILE A 337 -3.26 3.73 -25.03
N PHE A 338 -3.81 3.03 -24.04
CA PHE A 338 -5.10 2.34 -24.13
C PHE A 338 -6.31 3.29 -24.06
N LYS A 339 -6.23 4.38 -23.28
CA LYS A 339 -7.33 5.35 -23.12
C LYS A 339 -7.52 6.21 -24.37
N HIS A 340 -6.48 6.35 -25.21
CA HIS A 340 -6.53 7.24 -26.36
C HIS A 340 -6.63 6.54 -27.74
N TYR A 341 -6.21 5.28 -27.95
CA TYR A 341 -6.00 4.80 -29.34
C TYR A 341 -6.30 3.32 -29.69
N GLN A 342 -7.42 2.70 -29.24
CA GLN A 342 -8.28 1.72 -29.97
C GLN A 342 -8.81 0.49 -29.16
N LYS A 343 -10.08 0.14 -29.41
CA LYS A 343 -10.91 -0.90 -28.77
C LYS A 343 -10.55 -2.39 -29.06
N LYS A 344 -9.39 -2.73 -29.64
CA LYS A 344 -9.11 -4.14 -30.08
C LYS A 344 -7.92 -4.84 -29.39
N LEU A 345 -6.93 -4.09 -28.91
CA LEU A 345 -5.80 -4.63 -28.15
C LEU A 345 -5.99 -4.20 -26.70
N THR A 346 -5.85 -5.13 -25.76
CA THR A 346 -6.12 -4.85 -24.34
C THR A 346 -4.91 -5.24 -23.48
N LYS A 347 -4.83 -4.65 -22.27
CA LYS A 347 -3.84 -5.05 -21.26
C LYS A 347 -3.80 -6.56 -21.05
N ARG A 348 -4.98 -7.21 -21.08
CA ARG A 348 -5.14 -8.66 -20.94
C ARG A 348 -4.29 -9.44 -21.95
N ASP A 349 -4.17 -8.95 -23.18
CA ASP A 349 -3.45 -9.69 -24.22
C ASP A 349 -1.96 -9.82 -23.90
N PHE A 350 -1.35 -8.76 -23.39
CA PHE A 350 0.02 -8.77 -22.91
C PHE A 350 0.19 -9.63 -21.65
N PHE A 351 -0.73 -9.57 -20.69
CA PHE A 351 -0.64 -10.38 -19.48
C PHE A 351 -0.83 -11.88 -19.72
N VAL A 352 -1.82 -12.27 -20.53
CA VAL A 352 -2.05 -13.67 -20.93
C VAL A 352 -0.82 -14.20 -21.69
N SER A 353 -0.27 -13.39 -22.60
CA SER A 353 0.97 -13.72 -23.28
C SER A 353 2.16 -13.86 -22.31
N PHE A 354 2.32 -12.96 -21.34
CA PHE A 354 3.47 -13.00 -20.42
C PHE A 354 3.41 -14.15 -19.41
N GLN A 355 2.26 -14.35 -18.77
CA GLN A 355 2.10 -15.25 -17.61
C GLN A 355 1.63 -16.65 -17.99
N GLY A 356 1.05 -16.83 -19.17
CA GLY A 356 0.50 -18.10 -19.61
C GLY A 356 1.55 -19.19 -19.77
N ASN A 357 1.24 -20.40 -19.29
CA ASN A 357 2.11 -21.56 -19.43
C ASN A 357 1.82 -22.29 -20.75
N PHE A 358 2.66 -22.06 -21.76
CA PHE A 358 2.50 -22.64 -23.11
C PHE A 358 2.58 -24.18 -23.16
N ASP A 359 3.11 -24.79 -22.10
CA ASP A 359 3.18 -26.25 -21.93
C ASP A 359 1.79 -26.86 -21.65
N ILE A 360 0.85 -26.06 -21.11
CA ILE A 360 -0.53 -26.47 -20.79
C ILE A 360 -1.45 -26.23 -22.00
N PRO A 361 -2.05 -27.29 -22.61
CA PRO A 361 -2.89 -27.16 -23.80
C PRO A 361 -4.03 -26.15 -23.67
N GLU A 362 -4.72 -26.13 -22.53
CA GLU A 362 -5.88 -25.26 -22.27
C GLU A 362 -5.50 -23.78 -22.21
N GLN A 363 -4.26 -23.47 -21.79
CA GLN A 363 -3.75 -22.09 -21.78
C GLN A 363 -3.15 -21.69 -23.13
N ARG A 364 -2.64 -22.66 -23.90
CA ARG A 364 -1.96 -22.41 -25.18
C ARG A 364 -2.86 -21.68 -26.17
N GLU A 365 -4.12 -22.06 -26.29
CA GLU A 365 -5.06 -21.40 -27.22
C GLU A 365 -5.29 -19.93 -26.86
N LEU A 366 -5.50 -19.63 -25.57
CA LEU A 366 -5.65 -18.27 -25.07
C LEU A 366 -4.40 -17.43 -25.30
N ILE A 367 -3.22 -18.01 -25.09
CA ILE A 367 -1.94 -17.35 -25.36
C ILE A 367 -1.82 -17.02 -26.85
N ILE A 368 -2.10 -17.97 -27.75
CA ILE A 368 -2.03 -17.75 -29.20
C ILE A 368 -3.02 -16.67 -29.64
N GLU A 369 -4.24 -16.65 -29.08
CA GLU A 369 -5.25 -15.63 -29.40
C GLU A 369 -4.76 -14.22 -29.01
N SER A 370 -4.25 -14.08 -27.78
CA SER A 370 -3.71 -12.81 -27.30
C SER A 370 -2.46 -12.38 -28.06
N GLU A 371 -1.55 -13.31 -28.39
CA GLU A 371 -0.38 -13.03 -29.20
C GLU A 371 -0.71 -12.62 -30.64
N SER A 372 -1.78 -13.18 -31.22
CA SER A 372 -2.32 -12.77 -32.53
C SER A 372 -2.84 -11.34 -32.51
N LYS A 373 -3.43 -10.89 -31.39
CA LYS A 373 -3.84 -9.48 -31.21
C LYS A 373 -2.61 -8.57 -31.06
N ILE A 374 -1.60 -8.97 -30.29
CA ILE A 374 -0.34 -8.23 -30.14
C ILE A 374 0.38 -8.09 -31.48
N ALA A 375 0.40 -9.14 -32.29
CA ALA A 375 1.00 -9.10 -33.63
C ALA A 375 0.38 -7.99 -34.51
N LYS A 376 -0.93 -7.77 -34.36
CA LYS A 376 -1.73 -6.78 -35.12
C LYS A 376 -1.74 -5.37 -34.52
N MET A 377 -0.82 -5.08 -33.59
CA MET A 377 -0.55 -3.73 -33.14
C MET A 377 -0.28 -2.82 -34.35
N ASP A 378 -0.79 -1.59 -34.37
CA ASP A 378 -0.50 -0.64 -35.44
C ASP A 378 0.91 -0.04 -35.30
N ASP A 379 1.45 0.50 -36.39
CA ASP A 379 2.82 1.03 -36.46
C ASP A 379 3.10 2.15 -35.44
N TYR A 380 2.09 2.96 -35.12
CA TYR A 380 2.22 4.03 -34.13
C TYR A 380 2.36 3.45 -32.73
N THR A 381 1.47 2.53 -32.35
CA THR A 381 1.53 1.83 -31.05
C THR A 381 2.83 1.02 -30.91
N TYR A 382 3.29 0.38 -31.99
CA TYR A 382 4.59 -0.29 -32.03
C TYR A 382 5.77 0.68 -31.84
N GLY A 383 5.72 1.85 -32.47
CA GLY A 383 6.74 2.90 -32.33
C GLY A 383 6.85 3.42 -30.89
N VAL A 384 5.71 3.62 -30.24
CA VAL A 384 5.63 4.01 -28.82
C VAL A 384 6.17 2.88 -27.93
N PHE A 385 5.74 1.64 -28.16
CA PHE A 385 6.19 0.47 -27.40
C PHE A 385 7.71 0.26 -27.50
N ASN A 386 8.29 0.41 -28.70
CA ASN A 386 9.74 0.34 -28.94
C ASN A 386 10.50 1.47 -28.23
N SER A 387 9.96 2.69 -28.25
CA SER A 387 10.57 3.86 -27.61
C SER A 387 10.61 3.69 -26.08
N ILE A 388 9.51 3.25 -25.47
CA ILE A 388 9.44 2.95 -24.03
C ILE A 388 10.46 1.87 -23.64
N THR A 389 10.52 0.78 -24.41
CA THR A 389 11.44 -0.33 -24.16
C THR A 389 12.91 0.13 -24.19
N LYS A 390 13.26 1.04 -25.12
CA LYS A 390 14.62 1.59 -25.23
C LYS A 390 14.97 2.55 -24.10
N ILE A 391 13.99 3.31 -23.60
CA ILE A 391 14.18 4.25 -22.47
C ILE A 391 14.36 3.48 -21.16
N SER A 392 13.63 2.37 -20.99
CA SER A 392 13.66 1.56 -19.75
C SER A 392 14.84 0.59 -19.65
N SER A 393 15.71 0.53 -20.66
CA SER A 393 16.82 -0.42 -20.73
C SER A 393 18.19 0.28 -20.65
N PRO A 394 19.01 0.00 -19.63
CA PRO A 394 20.39 0.48 -19.57
C PRO A 394 21.14 0.05 -20.85
N ASN A 395 21.72 1.00 -21.57
CA ASN A 395 22.40 0.78 -22.88
C ASN A 395 21.50 0.48 -24.08
N LYS A 396 20.19 0.78 -24.04
CA LYS A 396 19.23 0.57 -25.14
C LYS A 396 19.09 -0.90 -25.60
N LYS A 397 19.53 -1.87 -24.78
CA LYS A 397 19.39 -3.30 -25.06
C LYS A 397 18.18 -3.86 -24.34
N ILE A 398 17.26 -4.49 -25.06
CA ILE A 398 16.05 -5.07 -24.48
C ILE A 398 16.43 -6.22 -23.55
N GLU A 399 16.16 -6.08 -22.25
CA GLU A 399 16.57 -7.06 -21.23
C GLU A 399 15.54 -8.17 -20.97
N PHE A 400 14.36 -8.10 -21.60
CA PHE A 400 13.24 -9.01 -21.30
C PHE A 400 12.87 -9.89 -22.49
N GLY A 401 12.78 -11.21 -22.26
CA GLY A 401 12.45 -12.19 -23.30
C GLY A 401 11.07 -11.96 -23.93
N PHE A 402 10.05 -11.68 -23.12
CA PHE A 402 8.68 -11.45 -23.62
C PHE A 402 8.55 -10.18 -24.49
N MET A 403 9.35 -9.14 -24.23
CA MET A 403 9.33 -7.94 -25.08
C MET A 403 9.88 -8.26 -26.47
N LEU A 404 10.98 -9.01 -26.53
CA LEU A 404 11.54 -9.49 -27.79
C LEU A 404 10.55 -10.38 -28.55
N LEU A 405 9.82 -11.25 -27.85
CA LEU A 405 8.74 -12.04 -28.43
C LEU A 405 7.63 -11.16 -29.02
N TRP A 406 7.17 -10.13 -28.31
CA TRP A 406 6.12 -9.24 -28.83
C TRP A 406 6.57 -8.42 -30.04
N PHE A 407 7.82 -7.94 -30.05
CA PHE A 407 8.39 -7.34 -31.25
C PHE A 407 8.46 -8.35 -32.40
N ALA A 408 8.85 -9.60 -32.12
CA ALA A 408 8.87 -10.66 -33.13
C ALA A 408 7.48 -10.94 -33.73
N LEU A 409 6.44 -11.00 -32.89
CA LEU A 409 5.06 -11.21 -33.31
C LEU A 409 4.60 -10.11 -34.27
N HIS A 410 4.85 -8.83 -33.94
CA HIS A 410 4.47 -7.71 -34.80
C HIS A 410 5.24 -7.69 -36.12
N GLU A 411 6.56 -7.92 -36.09
CA GLU A 411 7.36 -8.03 -37.32
C GLU A 411 6.87 -9.16 -38.23
N SER A 412 6.34 -10.25 -37.65
CA SER A 412 5.75 -11.35 -38.43
C SER A 412 4.47 -10.93 -39.15
N GLU A 413 3.63 -10.08 -38.53
CA GLU A 413 2.41 -9.55 -39.15
C GLU A 413 2.75 -8.62 -40.31
N LEU A 414 3.83 -7.83 -40.18
CA LEU A 414 4.40 -7.02 -41.26
C LEU A 414 5.13 -7.86 -42.33
N LYS A 415 5.11 -9.19 -42.23
CA LYS A 415 5.82 -10.14 -43.11
C LYS A 415 7.34 -9.97 -43.12
N ASN A 416 7.91 -9.35 -42.10
CA ASN A 416 9.35 -9.23 -41.91
C ASN A 416 9.92 -10.46 -41.16
N TYR A 417 9.71 -11.64 -41.75
CA TYR A 417 9.98 -12.92 -41.07
C TYR A 417 11.44 -13.10 -40.65
N ARG A 418 12.41 -12.53 -41.40
CA ARG A 418 13.83 -12.57 -41.01
C ARG A 418 14.06 -11.85 -39.67
N LYS A 419 13.52 -10.64 -39.50
CA LYS A 419 13.64 -9.87 -38.26
C LYS A 419 12.81 -10.50 -37.13
N ALA A 420 11.62 -11.00 -37.44
CA ALA A 420 10.79 -11.73 -36.49
C ALA A 420 11.52 -12.96 -35.91
N ILE A 421 12.15 -13.77 -36.76
CA ILE A 421 12.92 -14.95 -36.33
C ILE A 421 14.15 -14.54 -35.50
N GLN A 422 14.87 -13.49 -35.90
CA GLN A 422 16.00 -12.98 -35.12
C GLN A 422 15.57 -12.56 -33.71
N LEU A 423 14.51 -11.77 -33.59
CA LEU A 423 13.98 -11.31 -32.30
C LEU A 423 13.47 -12.47 -31.44
N LEU A 424 12.78 -13.43 -32.06
CA LEU A 424 12.29 -14.63 -31.38
C LEU A 424 13.46 -15.50 -30.88
N GLN A 425 14.52 -15.65 -31.67
CA GLN A 425 15.72 -16.39 -31.26
C GLN A 425 16.50 -15.68 -30.15
N SER A 426 16.49 -14.34 -30.12
CA SER A 426 17.06 -13.60 -29.00
C SER A 426 16.18 -13.68 -27.75
N SER A 427 14.86 -13.85 -27.87
CA SER A 427 13.95 -13.93 -26.72
C SER A 427 14.22 -15.09 -25.75
N ARG A 428 14.99 -16.11 -26.16
CA ARG A 428 15.37 -17.29 -25.36
C ARG A 428 16.75 -17.18 -24.70
N GLU A 429 17.49 -16.09 -24.90
CA GLU A 429 18.84 -15.96 -24.34
C GLU A 429 18.80 -16.00 -22.79
N VAL A 430 19.64 -16.83 -22.19
CA VAL A 430 19.60 -17.16 -20.73
C VAL A 430 19.92 -15.95 -19.84
N ASN A 431 20.63 -14.96 -20.38
CA ASN A 431 20.97 -13.71 -19.69
C ASN A 431 19.81 -12.69 -19.69
N LEU A 432 18.69 -12.97 -20.36
CA LEU A 432 17.52 -12.11 -20.31
C LEU A 432 16.68 -12.38 -19.06
N LYS A 433 15.97 -11.35 -18.61
CA LYS A 433 14.92 -11.46 -17.60
C LYS A 433 13.70 -12.14 -18.25
N ASN A 434 13.24 -13.24 -17.65
CA ASN A 434 12.11 -14.05 -18.16
C ASN A 434 12.33 -14.49 -19.64
N PRO A 435 13.34 -15.32 -19.91
CA PRO A 435 13.56 -15.86 -21.25
C PRO A 435 12.38 -16.75 -21.67
N ILE A 436 12.04 -16.72 -22.96
CA ILE A 436 10.94 -17.53 -23.49
C ILE A 436 11.40 -18.98 -23.62
N LYS A 437 10.59 -19.90 -23.06
CA LYS A 437 10.83 -21.34 -23.13
C LYS A 437 10.86 -21.84 -24.58
N ASP A 438 11.71 -22.85 -24.83
CA ASP A 438 11.90 -23.45 -26.16
C ASP A 438 10.62 -23.97 -26.79
N VAL A 439 9.68 -24.53 -26.01
CA VAL A 439 8.41 -25.07 -26.53
C VAL A 439 7.62 -23.98 -27.28
N ARG A 440 7.57 -22.77 -26.72
CA ARG A 440 6.86 -21.62 -27.31
C ARG A 440 7.62 -21.01 -28.48
N VAL A 441 8.95 -20.91 -28.37
CA VAL A 441 9.81 -20.46 -29.47
C VAL A 441 9.68 -21.40 -30.68
N ASN A 442 9.78 -22.71 -30.46
CA ASN A 442 9.70 -23.73 -31.51
C ASN A 442 8.36 -23.73 -32.22
N TYR A 443 7.25 -23.49 -31.50
CA TYR A 443 5.93 -23.32 -32.11
C TYR A 443 5.93 -22.20 -33.17
N TYR A 444 6.43 -21.01 -32.82
CA TYR A 444 6.47 -19.87 -33.74
C TYR A 444 7.51 -20.05 -34.86
N LEU A 445 8.67 -20.63 -34.57
CA LEU A 445 9.65 -20.97 -35.59
C LEU A 445 9.07 -21.93 -36.63
N GLN A 446 8.40 -23.00 -36.22
CA GLN A 446 7.74 -23.93 -37.14
C GLN A 446 6.65 -23.28 -37.99
N LYS A 447 5.95 -22.28 -37.45
CA LYS A 447 4.92 -21.51 -38.16
C LYS A 447 5.54 -20.56 -39.19
N TRP A 448 6.60 -19.85 -38.83
CA TRP A 448 7.17 -18.78 -39.66
C TRP A 448 8.26 -19.25 -40.63
N PHE A 449 9.01 -20.31 -40.33
CA PHE A 449 9.96 -20.89 -41.28
C PHE A 449 9.30 -21.45 -42.54
N LYS A 450 8.01 -21.84 -42.46
CA LYS A 450 7.21 -22.27 -43.62
C LYS A 450 6.79 -21.09 -44.52
N LEU A 451 6.96 -19.85 -44.04
CA LEU A 451 6.54 -18.62 -44.70
C LEU A 451 7.73 -17.78 -45.20
N LEU A 452 8.95 -18.21 -44.88
CA LEU A 452 10.21 -17.81 -45.51
C LEU A 452 10.40 -18.60 -46.80
#